data_AF-A0A0G9JQ28-F1
#
_entry.id   AF-A0A0G9JQ28-F1
#
_cell.length_a   1.000
_cell.length_b   1.000
_cell.length_c   1.000
_cell.angle_alpha   90.00
_cell.angle_beta   90.00
_cell.angle_gamma   90.00
#
_symmetry.space_group_name_H-M   'P 1'
#
loop_
_entity.id
_entity.type
_entity.pdbx_description
1 polymer ?
#
loop_
_entity_poly.entity_id
_entity_poly.type
_entity_poly.pdbx_seq_one_letter_code
_entity_poly.pdbx_strand_id
1 'polypeptide(L)' 'MSQIKKIDIMNFGSFKNYTWINRDTEFKSVNIIYGRNYSGKTTLSRIFKCLEDKELHNDYENPQFTFFFR' A
#
# COMPACT_ATOMS: atom_id res chain seq x y z
N MET A 1 0.69 -16.45 12.59
CA MET A 1 1.04 -15.69 11.36
C MET A 1 0.57 -14.27 11.59
N SER A 2 1.45 -13.28 11.43
CA SER A 2 1.08 -11.87 11.58
C SER A 2 0.24 -11.42 10.39
N GLN A 3 -0.80 -10.63 10.65
CA GLN A 3 -1.66 -10.06 9.60
C GLN A 3 -1.31 -8.59 9.39
N ILE A 4 -1.36 -8.14 8.14
CA ILE A 4 -1.22 -6.72 7.83
C ILE A 4 -2.39 -5.97 8.48
N LYS A 5 -2.07 -4.95 9.27
CA LYS A 5 -3.01 -4.07 9.95
C LYS A 5 -3.36 -2.87 9.09
N LYS A 6 -2.33 -2.14 8.67
CA LYS A 6 -2.39 -0.86 7.96
C LYS A 6 -1.12 -0.67 7.12
N ILE A 7 -1.17 0.28 6.18
CA ILE A 7 -0.03 0.72 5.39
C ILE A 7 -0.03 2.23 5.36
N ASP A 8 1.04 2.89 5.78
CA ASP A 8 1.23 4.33 5.53
C ASP A 8 2.06 4.51 4.26
N ILE A 9 1.67 5.46 3.39
CA ILE A 9 2.30 5.67 2.08
C ILE A 9 2.67 7.15 1.94
N MET A 10 3.93 7.47 2.24
CA MET A 10 4.46 8.84 2.11
C MET A 10 4.86 9.14 0.66
N ASN A 11 5.51 8.19 -0.01
CA ASN A 11 5.89 8.34 -1.42
C ASN A 11 5.92 6.99 -2.14
N PHE A 12 5.03 6.76 -3.10
CA PHE A 12 5.12 5.60 -3.99
C PHE A 12 4.27 5.81 -5.25
N GLY A 13 4.92 6.03 -6.39
CA GLY A 13 4.23 6.25 -7.66
C GLY A 13 3.25 7.43 -7.60
N SER A 14 1.97 7.14 -7.84
CA SER A 14 0.87 8.11 -7.76
C SER A 14 0.48 8.51 -6.34
N PHE A 15 0.95 7.80 -5.31
CA PHE A 15 0.68 8.16 -3.92
C PHE A 15 1.76 9.11 -3.40
N LYS A 16 1.35 10.30 -2.95
CA LYS A 16 2.19 11.31 -2.31
C LYS A 16 1.48 11.79 -1.04
N ASN A 17 2.09 11.57 0.12
CA ASN A 17 1.53 11.87 1.44
C ASN A 17 0.08 11.36 1.60
N TYR A 18 -0.17 10.13 1.16
CA TYR A 18 -1.51 9.57 1.15
C TYR A 18 -2.00 9.37 2.59
N THR A 19 -3.18 9.92 2.88
CA THR A 19 -3.88 9.72 4.15
C THR A 19 -5.13 8.91 3.91
N TRP A 20 -5.33 7.85 4.70
CA TRP A 20 -6.56 7.06 4.66
C TRP A 20 -7.76 7.93 5.03
N ILE A 21 -8.79 7.90 4.17
CA ILE A 21 -10.04 8.67 4.37
C ILE A 21 -10.70 8.32 5.71
N ASN A 22 -10.67 7.03 6.07
CA ASN A 22 -11.10 6.55 7.37
C ASN A 22 -9.91 5.88 8.06
N ARG A 23 -9.29 6.62 8.99
CA ARG A 23 -8.09 6.18 9.71
C ARG A 23 -8.30 4.90 10.53
N ASP A 24 -9.54 4.57 10.86
CA ASP A 24 -9.88 3.35 11.63
C ASP A 24 -10.11 2.14 10.72
N THR A 25 -10.05 2.31 9.39
CA THR A 25 -10.15 1.19 8.46
C THR A 25 -8.85 0.40 8.48
N GLU A 26 -8.97 -0.87 8.84
CA GLU A 26 -7.86 -1.81 8.87
C GLU A 26 -8.08 -2.92 7.85
N PHE A 27 -6.97 -3.50 7.38
CA PHE A 27 -7.04 -4.71 6.57
C PHE A 27 -7.67 -5.85 7.38
N LYS A 28 -8.53 -6.61 6.70
CA LYS A 28 -9.17 -7.84 7.17
C LYS A 28 -8.53 -9.06 6.50
N SER A 29 -9.03 -10.26 6.81
CA SER A 29 -8.62 -11.49 6.11
C SER A 29 -8.91 -11.44 4.60
N VAL A 30 -9.99 -10.76 4.21
CA VAL A 30 -10.37 -10.51 2.81
C VAL A 30 -10.67 -9.03 2.64
N ASN A 31 -10.08 -8.41 1.62
CA ASN A 31 -10.24 -6.99 1.31
C ASN A 31 -10.59 -6.84 -0.17
N ILE A 32 -11.55 -5.98 -0.48
CA ILE A 32 -11.92 -5.64 -1.87
C ILE A 32 -11.48 -4.20 -2.10
N ILE A 33 -10.54 -4.00 -3.02
CA ILE A 33 -10.02 -2.68 -3.40
C ILE A 33 -10.48 -2.37 -4.82
N TYR A 34 -11.30 -1.34 -4.98
CA TYR A 34 -11.88 -0.97 -6.28
C TYR A 34 -11.86 0.55 -6.48
N GLY A 35 -12.03 0.99 -7.73
CA GLY A 35 -11.96 2.39 -8.12
C GLY A 35 -11.84 2.56 -9.63
N ARG A 36 -11.94 3.80 -10.12
CA ARG A 36 -11.84 4.13 -11.56
C ARG A 36 -10.49 3.75 -12.15
N ASN A 37 -10.39 3.67 -13.47
CA ASN A 37 -9.08 3.54 -14.13
C ASN A 37 -8.17 4.69 -13.68
N TYR A 38 -6.87 4.39 -13.53
CA TYR A 38 -5.85 5.32 -13.04
C TYR A 38 -6.00 5.77 -11.58
N SER A 39 -6.90 5.17 -10.79
CA SER A 39 -7.08 5.48 -9.36
C SER A 39 -5.97 4.95 -8.43
N GLY A 40 -4.84 4.46 -8.97
CA GLY A 40 -3.72 3.95 -8.16
C GLY A 40 -3.84 2.48 -7.68
N LYS A 41 -4.82 1.70 -8.14
CA LYS A 41 -4.97 0.28 -7.73
C LYS A 41 -3.72 -0.57 -8.04
N THR A 42 -3.20 -0.47 -9.26
CA THR A 42 -1.98 -1.18 -9.68
C THR A 42 -0.77 -0.70 -8.89
N THR A 43 -0.65 0.61 -8.67
CA THR A 43 0.38 1.20 -7.80
C THR A 43 0.32 0.58 -6.39
N LEU A 44 -0.87 0.45 -5.81
CA LEU A 44 -1.05 -0.14 -4.49
C LEU A 44 -0.66 -1.63 -4.48
N SER A 45 -1.05 -2.41 -5.49
CA SER A 45 -0.64 -3.82 -5.60
C SER A 45 0.88 -4.00 -5.65
N ARG A 46 1.61 -3.05 -6.25
CA ARG A 46 3.08 -3.08 -6.30
C ARG A 46 3.73 -2.82 -4.95
N ILE A 47 3.08 -2.07 -4.04
CA ILE A 47 3.55 -1.93 -2.65
C ILE A 47 3.49 -3.29 -1.93
N PHE A 48 2.40 -4.04 -2.11
CA PHE A 48 2.32 -5.41 -1.58
C PHE A 48 3.34 -6.35 -2.23
N LYS A 49 3.61 -6.18 -3.52
CA LYS A 49 4.65 -6.94 -4.22
C LYS A 49 6.04 -6.72 -3.62
N CYS A 50 6.37 -5.48 -3.24
CA CYS A 50 7.61 -5.18 -2.54
C CYS A 50 7.74 -5.92 -1.20
N LEU A 51 6.61 -6.11 -0.48
CA LEU A 51 6.59 -6.89 0.76
C LEU A 51 6.81 -8.39 0.51
N GLU A 52 6.20 -8.93 -0.55
CA GLU A 52 6.35 -10.34 -0.96
C GLU A 52 7.79 -10.64 -1.39
N ASP A 53 8.35 -9.81 -2.27
CA ASP A 53 9.68 -9.99 -2.85
C ASP A 53 10.80 -9.57 -1.89
N LYS A 54 10.47 -8.83 -0.82
CA LYS A 54 11.41 -8.18 0.11
C LYS A 54 12.39 -7.23 -0.56
N GLU A 55 11.99 -6.70 -1.72
CA GLU A 55 12.78 -5.76 -2.53
C GLU A 55 11.92 -4.57 -2.91
N LEU A 56 12.57 -3.41 -3.07
CA LEU A 56 11.90 -2.22 -3.56
C LEU A 56 11.78 -2.28 -5.08
N HIS A 57 10.65 -1.84 -5.60
CA HIS A 57 10.39 -1.86 -7.02
C HIS A 57 11.22 -0.78 -7.75
N ASN A 58 12.12 -1.20 -8.64
CA ASN A 58 13.12 -0.36 -9.30
C ASN A 58 12.55 0.88 -10.04
N ASP A 59 11.34 0.77 -10.58
CA ASP A 59 10.69 1.88 -11.30
C ASP A 59 10.23 3.05 -10.41
N TYR A 60 10.31 2.94 -9.07
CA TYR A 60 9.84 3.98 -8.17
C TYR A 60 11.00 4.68 -7.48
N GLU A 61 11.09 5.98 -7.70
CA GLU A 61 12.10 6.82 -7.06
C GLU A 61 11.74 7.12 -5.60
N ASN A 62 12.69 6.87 -4.70
CA ASN A 62 12.60 7.13 -3.25
C ASN A 62 11.32 6.57 -2.59
N PRO A 63 11.01 5.28 -2.73
CA PRO A 63 9.79 4.71 -2.17
C PRO A 63 9.79 4.79 -0.64
N GLN A 64 8.72 5.31 -0.07
CA GLN A 64 8.53 5.50 1.36
C GLN A 64 7.12 5.04 1.75
N PHE A 65 7.05 3.85 2.34
CA PHE A 65 5.84 3.27 2.90
C PHE A 65 6.18 2.36 4.08
N THR A 66 5.22 2.18 4.99
CA THR A 66 5.40 1.38 6.22
C THR A 66 4.21 0.45 6.40
N PHE A 67 4.48 -0.84 6.55
CA PHE A 67 3.48 -1.83 6.95
C PHE A 67 3.41 -1.93 8.48
N PHE A 68 2.20 -1.90 9.02
CA PHE A 68 1.93 -2.21 10.42
C PHE A 68 1.30 -3.60 10.48
N PHE A 69 1.74 -4.44 11.42
CA PHE A 69 1.24 -5.80 11.59
C PHE A 69 0.52 -5.97 12.93
N ARG A 70 -0.43 -6.91 12.99
CA ARG A 70 -1.03 -7.42 14.23
C ARG A 70 -0.43 -8.77 14.61
#